data_AF-A0A4S2HCD5-F1
#
_entry.id   AF-A0A4S2HCD5-F1
#
_cell.length_a   1.000
_cell.length_b   1.000
_cell.length_c   1.000
_cell.angle_alpha   90.00
_cell.angle_beta   90.00
_cell.angle_gamma   90.00
#
_symmetry.space_group_name_H-M   'P 1'
#
loop_
_entity.id
_entity.type
_entity.pdbx_description
1 polymer ?
#
loop_
_entity_poly.entity_id
_entity_poly.type
_entity_poly.pdbx_seq_one_letter_code
_entity_poly.pdbx_strand_id
1 'polypeptide(L)'
;MGKRKGNTEWKELKKAYRGQNVIVDTQEWGYIDFSPQGMKEVFGGEKLTYEDYLDAQMAIGRDIRGWFFLCHHEVSLGFAGQIERITQKNICFKRIYVSGMYMDGECFDGKEDHVWMPIEGFEDYQVGDCLEFFAETYRYLKTSNGKQIDFGLRNPSGIKKVDSYKLPSDDDLIRQSVNQIICETCMFRDYCYGGICIANKEYLDGMRKSMFDAVKGSK
;
A
#
# COMPACT_ATOMS: atom_id res chain seq x y z
N MET A 1 -10.51 -9.61 28.45
CA MET A 1 -11.27 -10.43 27.48
C MET A 1 -10.57 -10.64 26.11
N GLY A 2 -9.27 -10.35 25.95
CA GLY A 2 -8.69 -10.08 24.61
C GLY A 2 -7.76 -11.10 23.94
N LYS A 3 -7.51 -12.30 24.49
CA LYS A 3 -6.63 -13.30 23.82
C LYS A 3 -7.34 -14.56 23.28
N ARG A 4 -8.52 -14.90 23.82
CA ARG A 4 -9.28 -16.09 23.40
C ARG A 4 -10.18 -15.83 22.19
N LYS A 5 -10.70 -14.61 22.02
CA LYS A 5 -11.64 -14.26 20.95
C LYS A 5 -10.97 -14.16 19.58
N GLY A 6 -9.81 -13.48 19.50
CA GLY A 6 -9.02 -13.36 18.27
C GLY A 6 -8.53 -14.71 17.71
N ASN A 7 -8.32 -15.73 18.56
CA ASN A 7 -7.95 -17.07 18.07
C ASN A 7 -9.13 -17.78 17.39
N THR A 8 -10.36 -17.60 17.89
CA THR A 8 -11.56 -18.19 17.27
C THR A 8 -11.90 -17.48 15.97
N GLU A 9 -11.91 -16.16 15.96
CA GLU A 9 -12.21 -15.37 14.75
C GLU A 9 -11.17 -15.62 13.65
N TRP A 10 -9.89 -15.74 14.01
CA TRP A 10 -8.83 -16.11 13.07
C TRP A 10 -9.03 -17.51 12.49
N LYS A 11 -9.41 -18.49 13.31
CA LYS A 11 -9.69 -19.86 12.84
C LYS A 11 -10.87 -19.90 11.87
N GLU A 12 -11.95 -19.19 12.16
CA GLU A 12 -13.11 -19.14 11.27
C GLU A 12 -12.77 -18.41 9.97
N LEU A 13 -11.99 -17.32 10.03
CA LEU A 13 -11.52 -16.61 8.84
C LEU A 13 -10.68 -17.52 7.95
N LYS A 14 -9.70 -18.23 8.53
CA LYS A 14 -8.91 -19.22 7.79
C LYS A 14 -9.79 -20.30 7.17
N LYS A 15 -10.73 -20.86 7.92
CA LYS A 15 -11.64 -21.88 7.41
C LYS A 15 -12.49 -21.38 6.24
N ALA A 16 -12.93 -20.13 6.27
CA ALA A 16 -13.78 -19.54 5.23
C ALA A 16 -13.05 -19.33 3.89
N TYR A 17 -11.79 -18.90 3.93
CA TYR A 17 -11.07 -18.41 2.73
C TYR A 17 -9.83 -19.22 2.33
N ARG A 18 -9.43 -20.23 3.12
CA ARG A 18 -8.22 -21.04 2.86
C ARG A 18 -8.14 -21.54 1.42
N GLY A 19 -7.03 -21.20 0.78
CA GLY A 19 -6.67 -21.62 -0.58
C GLY A 19 -7.35 -20.85 -1.70
N GLN A 20 -8.21 -19.87 -1.39
CA GLN A 20 -8.88 -19.04 -2.38
C GLN A 20 -7.97 -17.90 -2.84
N ASN A 21 -8.14 -17.47 -4.10
CA ASN A 21 -7.42 -16.32 -4.64
C ASN A 21 -8.15 -15.01 -4.27
N VAL A 22 -8.18 -14.70 -2.99
CA VAL A 22 -8.88 -13.53 -2.42
C VAL A 22 -8.02 -12.85 -1.37
N ILE A 23 -8.17 -11.53 -1.28
CA ILE A 23 -7.61 -10.72 -0.20
C ILE A 23 -8.76 -10.20 0.64
N VAL A 24 -8.70 -10.40 1.95
CA VAL A 24 -9.74 -9.94 2.89
C VAL A 24 -9.19 -8.79 3.72
N ASP A 25 -9.84 -7.62 3.65
CA ASP A 25 -9.59 -6.53 4.59
C ASP A 25 -10.31 -6.82 5.91
N THR A 26 -9.54 -6.91 6.99
CA THR A 26 -10.03 -7.21 8.33
C THR A 26 -9.80 -6.01 9.25
N GLN A 27 -10.76 -5.73 10.13
CA GLN A 27 -10.61 -4.64 11.09
C GLN A 27 -9.41 -4.85 12.03
N GLU A 28 -9.20 -6.08 12.50
CA GLU A 28 -8.14 -6.40 13.47
C GLU A 28 -6.75 -6.63 12.86
N TRP A 29 -6.66 -7.26 11.68
CA TRP A 29 -5.39 -7.77 11.14
C TRP A 29 -5.00 -7.17 9.79
N GLY A 30 -5.73 -6.16 9.30
CA GLY A 30 -5.47 -5.57 7.99
C GLY A 30 -5.79 -6.56 6.87
N TYR A 31 -5.02 -6.50 5.78
CA TYR A 31 -5.23 -7.30 4.58
C TYR A 31 -4.60 -8.68 4.71
N ILE A 32 -5.41 -9.72 4.50
CA ILE A 32 -4.97 -11.11 4.49
C ILE A 32 -5.20 -11.71 3.09
N ASP A 33 -4.11 -11.97 2.38
CA ASP A 33 -4.10 -12.70 1.11
C ASP A 33 -4.14 -14.20 1.40
N PHE A 34 -5.20 -14.87 0.92
CA PHE A 34 -5.38 -16.31 1.05
C PHE A 34 -4.84 -17.10 -0.15
N SER A 35 -4.27 -16.43 -1.15
CA SER A 35 -3.80 -17.06 -2.38
C SER A 35 -2.58 -17.96 -2.12
N PRO A 36 -2.63 -19.26 -2.47
CA PRO A 36 -1.45 -20.11 -2.47
C PRO A 36 -0.39 -19.66 -3.47
N GLN A 37 -0.82 -19.03 -4.57
CA GLN A 37 0.09 -18.41 -5.52
C GLN A 37 0.78 -17.22 -4.86
N GLY A 38 0.01 -16.45 -4.09
CA GLY A 38 0.58 -15.32 -3.40
C GLY A 38 1.67 -15.68 -2.40
N MET A 39 1.49 -16.76 -1.64
CA MET A 39 2.54 -17.32 -0.79
C MET A 39 3.86 -17.57 -1.54
N LYS A 40 3.80 -18.06 -2.79
CA LYS A 40 5.00 -18.40 -3.59
C LYS A 40 5.78 -17.17 -4.05
N GLU A 41 5.16 -16.01 -4.07
CA GLU A 41 5.77 -14.74 -4.50
C GLU A 41 6.47 -14.01 -3.35
N VAL A 42 6.36 -14.51 -2.11
CA VAL A 42 7.02 -13.94 -0.94
C VAL A 42 8.53 -14.15 -1.05
N PHE A 43 9.26 -13.07 -1.29
CA PHE A 43 10.72 -13.11 -1.34
C PHE A 43 11.32 -13.48 0.02
N GLY A 44 12.23 -14.45 0.05
CA GLY A 44 12.78 -15.02 1.29
C GLY A 44 11.81 -15.92 2.06
N GLY A 45 10.66 -16.24 1.46
CA GLY A 45 9.59 -17.06 2.02
C GLY A 45 9.57 -18.51 1.52
N GLU A 46 10.64 -19.01 0.88
CA GLU A 46 10.66 -20.29 0.17
C GLU A 46 10.38 -21.50 1.07
N LYS A 47 10.60 -21.34 2.37
CA LYS A 47 10.36 -22.37 3.40
C LYS A 47 9.06 -22.16 4.20
N LEU A 48 8.26 -21.14 3.85
CA LEU A 48 6.99 -20.90 4.53
C LEU A 48 6.03 -22.04 4.26
N THR A 49 5.41 -22.54 5.32
CA THR A 49 4.16 -23.28 5.17
C THR A 49 3.02 -22.30 4.90
N TYR A 50 1.92 -22.81 4.36
CA TYR A 50 0.73 -21.97 4.15
C TYR A 50 0.18 -21.38 5.45
N GLU A 51 0.30 -22.10 6.57
CA GLU A 51 -0.10 -21.56 7.88
C GLU A 51 0.87 -20.47 8.36
N ASP A 52 2.19 -20.67 8.19
CA ASP A 52 3.18 -19.63 8.50
C ASP A 52 2.94 -18.35 7.69
N TYR A 53 2.55 -18.50 6.42
CA TYR A 53 2.23 -17.40 5.52
C TYR A 53 1.04 -16.58 6.02
N LEU A 54 -0.06 -17.23 6.38
CA LEU A 54 -1.24 -16.55 6.93
C LEU A 54 -0.93 -15.89 8.28
N ASP A 55 -0.25 -16.61 9.18
CA ASP A 55 0.08 -16.10 10.50
C ASP A 55 1.09 -14.94 10.43
N ALA A 56 1.98 -14.92 9.42
CA ALA A 56 2.91 -13.80 9.19
C ALA A 56 2.22 -12.52 8.69
N GLN A 57 1.17 -12.64 7.87
CA GLN A 57 0.34 -11.49 7.48
C GLN A 57 -0.44 -10.95 8.69
N MET A 58 -1.04 -11.85 9.48
CA MET A 58 -1.71 -11.47 10.72
C MET A 58 -0.75 -10.76 11.70
N ALA A 59 0.51 -11.20 11.77
CA ALA A 59 1.50 -10.65 12.69
C ALA A 59 1.97 -9.22 12.36
N ILE A 60 1.91 -8.80 11.09
CA ILE A 60 2.18 -7.39 10.74
C ILE A 60 0.93 -6.52 10.91
N GLY A 61 -0.26 -7.09 10.73
CA GLY A 61 -1.52 -6.39 10.96
C GLY A 61 -1.70 -5.19 10.02
N ARG A 62 -2.13 -4.06 10.59
CA ARG A 62 -2.30 -2.80 9.86
C ARG A 62 -1.02 -1.95 9.74
N ASP A 63 0.11 -2.45 10.25
CA ASP A 63 1.42 -1.76 10.15
C ASP A 63 2.13 -2.02 8.80
N ILE A 64 1.46 -2.68 7.84
CA ILE A 64 2.01 -2.91 6.49
C ILE A 64 2.30 -1.58 5.79
N ARG A 65 3.25 -1.58 4.84
CA ARG A 65 3.44 -0.48 3.89
C ARG A 65 2.30 -0.44 2.87
N GLY A 66 1.20 0.17 3.26
CA GLY A 66 -0.08 0.14 2.55
C GLY A 66 -0.02 0.68 1.13
N TRP A 67 0.80 1.68 0.84
CA TRP A 67 0.89 2.23 -0.53
C TRP A 67 1.68 1.31 -1.46
N PHE A 68 2.66 0.58 -0.94
CA PHE A 68 3.35 -0.46 -1.70
C PHE A 68 2.49 -1.71 -1.87
N PHE A 69 1.67 -2.06 -0.88
CA PHE A 69 0.64 -3.08 -1.01
C PHE A 69 -0.31 -2.75 -2.17
N LEU A 70 -0.85 -1.52 -2.21
CA LEU A 70 -1.72 -1.08 -3.30
C LEU A 70 -1.01 -1.16 -4.65
N CYS A 71 0.20 -0.62 -4.78
CA CYS A 71 0.95 -0.68 -6.04
C CYS A 71 1.34 -2.11 -6.47
N HIS A 72 1.41 -3.07 -5.56
CA HIS A 72 1.67 -4.47 -5.87
C HIS A 72 0.43 -5.19 -6.44
N HIS A 73 -0.77 -4.78 -6.02
CA HIS A 73 -2.02 -5.39 -6.46
C HIS A 73 -2.73 -4.61 -7.58
N GLU A 74 -2.37 -3.33 -7.74
CA GLU A 74 -2.89 -2.41 -8.76
C GLU A 74 -1.77 -2.02 -9.74
N VAL A 75 -1.86 -0.84 -10.36
CA VAL A 75 -0.84 -0.32 -11.29
C VAL A 75 0.03 0.72 -10.60
N SER A 76 1.35 0.50 -10.56
CA SER A 76 2.31 1.50 -10.10
C SER A 76 2.64 2.49 -11.24
N LEU A 77 2.50 3.80 -10.98
CA LEU A 77 2.77 4.86 -11.95
C LEU A 77 4.11 5.58 -11.73
N GLY A 78 4.74 5.38 -10.57
CA GLY A 78 6.08 5.88 -10.30
C GLY A 78 6.29 6.25 -8.84
N PHE A 79 7.56 6.56 -8.54
CA PHE A 79 8.02 6.90 -7.21
C PHE A 79 8.90 8.14 -7.27
N ALA A 80 8.90 8.93 -6.21
CA ALA A 80 9.89 9.99 -6.04
C ALA A 80 10.37 10.06 -4.59
N GLY A 81 11.66 10.31 -4.36
CA GLY A 81 12.21 10.32 -3.01
C GLY A 81 13.54 11.04 -2.91
N GLN A 82 13.85 11.53 -1.70
CA GLN A 82 15.18 12.05 -1.38
C GLN A 82 16.03 10.99 -0.67
N ILE A 83 17.26 10.82 -1.15
CA ILE A 83 18.24 9.93 -0.54
C ILE A 83 18.64 10.47 0.83
N GLU A 84 18.41 9.67 1.86
CA GLU A 84 18.80 9.96 3.24
C GLU A 84 20.15 9.35 3.61
N ARG A 85 20.40 8.11 3.16
CA ARG A 85 21.59 7.36 3.53
C ARG A 85 21.98 6.40 2.41
N ILE A 86 23.28 6.28 2.19
CA ILE A 86 23.87 5.27 1.31
C ILE A 86 24.81 4.41 2.14
N THR A 87 24.74 3.10 1.92
CA THR A 87 25.65 2.10 2.49
C THR A 87 26.30 1.31 1.36
N GLN A 88 27.19 0.37 1.68
CA GLN A 88 27.84 -0.45 0.64
C GLN A 88 26.86 -1.29 -0.20
N LYS A 89 25.67 -1.60 0.33
CA LYS A 89 24.72 -2.53 -0.33
C LYS A 89 23.34 -1.94 -0.56
N ASN A 90 22.97 -0.90 0.18
CA ASN A 90 21.62 -0.36 0.18
C ASN A 90 21.62 1.15 0.20
N ILE A 91 20.54 1.70 -0.33
CA ILE A 91 20.15 3.10 -0.25
C ILE A 91 18.88 3.22 0.60
N CYS A 92 18.79 4.29 1.40
CA CYS A 92 17.63 4.64 2.19
C CYS A 92 17.05 5.96 1.69
N PHE A 93 15.77 5.95 1.37
CA PHE A 93 15.00 7.17 1.11
C PHE A 93 14.29 7.59 2.39
N LYS A 94 14.41 8.87 2.75
CA LYS A 94 13.75 9.40 3.96
C LYS A 94 12.24 9.23 3.87
N ARG A 95 11.70 9.62 2.71
CA ARG A 95 10.29 9.50 2.33
C ARG A 95 10.20 9.25 0.83
N ILE A 96 9.31 8.35 0.43
CA ILE A 96 8.96 8.13 -0.97
C ILE A 96 7.53 8.60 -1.19
N TYR A 97 7.34 9.48 -2.16
CA TYR A 97 6.07 9.69 -2.84
C TYR A 97 5.74 8.46 -3.69
N VAL A 98 4.50 8.03 -3.63
CA VAL A 98 3.97 6.90 -4.40
C VAL A 98 2.87 7.42 -5.31
N SER A 99 2.93 7.08 -6.60
CA SER A 99 1.83 7.27 -7.55
C SER A 99 1.39 5.92 -8.10
N GLY A 100 0.09 5.70 -8.13
CA GLY A 100 -0.50 4.49 -8.69
C GLY A 100 -1.87 4.75 -9.29
N MET A 101 -2.45 3.71 -9.85
CA MET A 101 -3.76 3.74 -10.47
C MET A 101 -4.49 2.43 -10.21
N TYR A 102 -5.73 2.53 -9.77
CA TYR A 102 -6.63 1.41 -9.63
C TYR A 102 -6.99 0.83 -11.00
N MET A 103 -7.39 -0.44 -11.05
CA MET A 103 -7.83 -1.09 -12.29
C MET A 103 -9.02 -0.39 -12.99
N ASP A 104 -9.79 0.44 -12.26
CA ASP A 104 -10.88 1.24 -12.81
C ASP A 104 -10.43 2.56 -13.45
N GLY A 105 -9.13 2.88 -13.39
CA GLY A 105 -8.51 4.06 -13.95
C GLY A 105 -8.39 5.26 -12.99
N GLU A 106 -8.90 5.17 -11.76
CA GLU A 106 -8.70 6.23 -10.76
C GLU A 106 -7.26 6.22 -10.24
N CYS A 107 -6.58 7.37 -10.31
CA CYS A 107 -5.24 7.52 -9.77
C CYS A 107 -5.26 7.72 -8.25
N PHE A 108 -4.23 7.21 -7.58
CA PHE A 108 -3.99 7.45 -6.17
C PHE A 108 -2.56 7.92 -5.91
N ASP A 109 -2.43 8.77 -4.90
CA ASP A 109 -1.17 9.24 -4.36
C ASP A 109 -0.97 8.72 -2.94
N GLY A 110 0.30 8.49 -2.58
CA GLY A 110 0.70 7.93 -1.31
C GLY A 110 2.05 8.42 -0.83
N LYS A 111 2.42 7.99 0.39
CA LYS A 111 3.77 8.21 0.93
C LYS A 111 4.20 7.11 1.88
N GLU A 112 5.46 6.70 1.77
CA GLU A 112 6.10 5.71 2.64
C GLU A 112 7.38 6.30 3.25
N ASP A 113 7.59 6.06 4.54
CA ASP A 113 8.77 6.55 5.26
C ASP A 113 9.90 5.51 5.29
N HIS A 114 11.15 5.98 5.40
CA HIS A 114 12.37 5.17 5.63
C HIS A 114 12.42 3.89 4.77
N VAL A 115 12.45 4.07 3.46
CA VAL A 115 12.40 2.96 2.49
C VAL A 115 13.82 2.56 2.13
N TRP A 116 14.17 1.31 2.39
CA TRP A 116 15.45 0.73 2.00
C TRP A 116 15.31 -0.03 0.68
N MET A 117 16.25 0.22 -0.24
CA MET A 117 16.37 -0.50 -1.51
C MET A 117 17.81 -0.99 -1.68
N PRO A 118 18.03 -2.07 -2.44
CA PRO A 118 19.36 -2.41 -2.94
C PRO A 118 19.98 -1.21 -3.69
N ILE A 119 21.30 -1.03 -3.59
CA ILE A 119 21.99 0.11 -4.21
C ILE A 119 22.04 0.01 -5.74
N GLU A 120 21.83 -1.18 -6.29
CA GLU A 120 21.91 -1.46 -7.72
C GLU A 120 20.99 -0.53 -8.53
N GLY A 121 21.58 0.21 -9.46
CA GLY A 121 20.91 1.24 -10.28
C GLY A 121 21.03 2.67 -9.73
N PHE A 122 21.47 2.85 -8.48
CA PHE A 122 21.62 4.15 -7.84
C PHE A 122 23.08 4.59 -7.62
N GLU A 123 24.05 3.93 -8.23
CA GLU A 123 25.48 4.09 -7.95
C GLU A 123 26.02 5.50 -8.22
N ASP A 124 25.40 6.23 -9.15
CA ASP A 124 25.80 7.58 -9.57
C ASP A 124 25.17 8.71 -8.73
N TYR A 125 24.36 8.38 -7.72
CA TYR A 125 23.65 9.37 -6.90
C TYR A 125 24.20 9.46 -5.48
N GLN A 126 23.96 10.61 -4.83
CA GLN A 126 24.49 10.91 -3.50
C GLN A 126 23.39 11.29 -2.50
N VAL A 127 23.73 11.25 -1.22
CA VAL A 127 22.84 11.71 -0.13
C VAL A 127 22.38 13.15 -0.40
N GLY A 128 21.08 13.39 -0.26
CA GLY A 128 20.43 14.67 -0.53
C GLY A 128 19.81 14.80 -1.92
N ASP A 129 20.18 13.94 -2.88
CA ASP A 129 19.58 13.96 -4.21
C ASP A 129 18.10 13.54 -4.15
N CYS A 130 17.26 14.28 -4.87
CA CYS A 130 15.86 13.91 -5.11
C CYS A 130 15.77 13.18 -6.45
N LEU A 131 15.15 12.01 -6.45
CA LEU A 131 15.02 11.15 -7.62
C LEU A 131 13.56 10.88 -7.93
N GLU A 132 13.20 10.89 -9.20
CA GLU A 132 11.99 10.28 -9.78
C GLU A 132 12.39 8.98 -10.46
N PHE A 133 11.64 7.89 -10.26
CA PHE A 133 11.97 6.58 -10.80
C PHE A 133 10.77 5.64 -10.83
N PHE A 134 10.90 4.55 -11.59
CA PHE A 134 10.03 3.38 -11.50
C PHE A 134 10.74 2.28 -10.72
N ALA A 135 9.98 1.40 -10.06
CA ALA A 135 10.51 0.24 -9.36
C ALA A 135 9.46 -0.87 -9.30
N GLU A 136 9.92 -2.10 -9.15
CA GLU A 136 9.06 -3.24 -8.89
C GLU A 136 8.66 -3.26 -7.42
N THR A 137 7.34 -3.26 -7.15
CA THR A 137 6.80 -3.54 -5.82
C THR A 137 6.74 -5.03 -5.57
N TYR A 138 7.33 -5.47 -4.47
CA TYR A 138 7.39 -6.89 -4.10
C TYR A 138 7.09 -7.07 -2.63
N ARG A 139 6.53 -8.23 -2.27
CA ARG A 139 6.38 -8.66 -0.88
C ARG A 139 7.55 -9.53 -0.42
N TYR A 140 7.91 -9.42 0.85
CA TYR A 140 9.01 -10.17 1.42
C TYR A 140 8.74 -10.61 2.85
N LEU A 141 9.43 -11.67 3.26
CA LEU A 141 9.41 -12.15 4.63
C LEU A 141 10.39 -11.34 5.50
N LYS A 142 9.87 -10.55 6.42
CA LYS A 142 10.62 -9.91 7.50
C LYS A 142 10.78 -10.91 8.65
N THR A 143 11.99 -10.98 9.22
CA THR A 143 12.33 -11.92 10.30
C THR A 143 12.83 -11.25 11.57
N SER A 144 13.03 -9.92 11.55
CA SER A 144 13.65 -9.18 12.67
C SER A 144 12.80 -9.19 13.95
N ASN A 145 11.48 -9.20 13.82
CA ASN A 145 10.52 -9.18 14.93
C ASN A 145 9.53 -10.36 14.83
N GLY A 146 10.06 -11.56 14.57
CA GLY A 146 9.25 -12.70 14.15
C GLY A 146 8.96 -12.69 12.65
N LYS A 147 8.27 -13.72 12.16
CA LYS A 147 7.86 -13.82 10.75
C LYS A 147 6.73 -12.84 10.49
N GLN A 148 6.97 -11.86 9.63
CA GLN A 148 5.99 -10.87 9.16
C GLN A 148 6.12 -10.71 7.65
N ILE A 149 5.04 -10.41 6.93
CA ILE A 149 5.10 -10.13 5.49
C ILE A 149 4.86 -8.65 5.26
N ASP A 150 5.81 -7.99 4.59
CA ASP A 150 5.73 -6.56 4.27
C ASP A 150 6.08 -6.35 2.79
N PHE A 151 5.97 -5.11 2.32
CA PHE A 151 6.18 -4.73 0.93
C PHE A 151 7.37 -3.80 0.78
N GLY A 152 8.03 -3.84 -0.37
CA GLY A 152 9.20 -3.02 -0.66
C GLY A 152 9.33 -2.73 -2.15
N LEU A 153 10.39 -1.98 -2.48
CA LEU A 153 10.76 -1.64 -3.85
C LEU A 153 12.09 -2.29 -4.23
N ARG A 154 12.19 -2.79 -5.45
CA ARG A 154 13.44 -3.32 -6.03
C ARG A 154 13.51 -3.02 -7.53
N ASN A 155 14.66 -3.32 -8.14
CA ASN A 155 14.86 -3.22 -9.59
C ASN A 155 14.46 -1.84 -10.13
N PRO A 156 15.12 -0.75 -9.67
CA PRO A 156 14.76 0.59 -10.10
C PRO A 156 15.06 0.79 -11.59
N SER A 157 14.29 1.65 -12.25
CA SER A 157 14.45 1.98 -13.66
C SER A 157 13.98 3.40 -13.96
N GLY A 158 14.43 3.96 -15.09
CA GLY A 158 14.05 5.31 -15.51
C GLY A 158 14.40 6.40 -14.49
N ILE A 159 15.48 6.20 -13.73
CA ILE A 159 15.85 7.09 -12.63
C ILE A 159 16.29 8.44 -13.20
N LYS A 160 15.70 9.51 -12.66
CA LYS A 160 15.97 10.90 -13.03
C LYS A 160 16.17 11.72 -11.77
N LYS A 161 17.28 12.47 -11.72
CA LYS A 161 17.47 13.49 -10.69
C LYS A 161 16.58 14.70 -10.95
N VAL A 162 15.94 15.19 -9.89
CA VAL A 162 15.08 16.38 -9.89
C VAL A 162 15.49 17.33 -8.77
N ASP A 163 15.08 18.59 -8.87
CA ASP A 163 15.38 19.58 -7.84
C ASP A 163 14.64 19.29 -6.53
N SER A 164 13.38 18.86 -6.64
CA SER A 164 12.52 18.54 -5.51
C SER A 164 11.33 17.67 -5.97
N TYR A 165 10.64 17.08 -5.00
CA TYR A 165 9.39 16.36 -5.18
C TYR A 165 8.40 16.76 -4.07
N LYS A 166 7.10 16.58 -4.31
CA LYS A 166 6.06 16.95 -3.35
C LYS A 166 5.40 15.69 -2.80
N LEU A 167 5.29 15.62 -1.47
CA LEU A 167 4.52 14.58 -0.80
C LEU A 167 3.05 15.02 -0.66
N PRO A 168 2.09 14.08 -0.73
CA PRO A 168 0.71 14.37 -0.37
C PRO A 168 0.63 14.73 1.13
N SER A 169 -0.12 15.79 1.42
CA SER A 169 -0.45 16.13 2.80
C SER A 169 -1.45 15.14 3.38
N ASP A 170 -1.60 15.10 4.71
CA ASP A 170 -2.60 14.23 5.33
C ASP A 170 -4.02 14.62 4.91
N ASP A 171 -4.26 15.92 4.66
CA ASP A 171 -5.54 16.40 4.12
C ASP A 171 -5.77 15.90 2.68
N ASP A 172 -4.73 15.83 1.84
CA ASP A 172 -4.84 15.27 0.48
C ASP A 172 -5.22 13.78 0.54
N LEU A 173 -4.57 13.02 1.42
CA LEU A 173 -4.86 11.60 1.63
C LEU A 173 -6.27 11.37 2.17
N ILE A 174 -6.74 12.19 3.13
CA ILE A 174 -8.11 12.12 3.63
C ILE A 174 -9.11 12.42 2.52
N ARG A 175 -8.86 13.43 1.67
CA ARG A 175 -9.74 13.76 0.54
C ARG A 175 -9.84 12.62 -0.45
N GLN A 176 -8.73 11.94 -0.74
CA GLN A 176 -8.71 10.75 -1.59
C GLN A 176 -9.57 9.64 -1.00
N SER A 177 -9.37 9.29 0.28
CA SER A 177 -10.19 8.26 0.95
C SER A 177 -11.67 8.64 1.01
N VAL A 178 -11.99 9.91 1.24
CA VAL A 178 -13.38 10.41 1.19
C VAL A 178 -13.98 10.23 -0.20
N ASN A 179 -13.24 10.53 -1.27
CA ASN A 179 -13.73 10.32 -2.63
C ASN A 179 -14.03 8.85 -2.91
N GLN A 180 -13.19 7.93 -2.46
CA GLN A 180 -13.42 6.49 -2.60
C GLN A 180 -14.71 6.05 -1.91
N ILE A 181 -14.91 6.44 -0.66
CA ILE A 181 -16.14 6.12 0.09
C ILE A 181 -17.37 6.67 -0.63
N ILE A 182 -17.30 7.90 -1.14
CA ILE A 182 -18.41 8.50 -1.90
C ILE A 182 -18.70 7.68 -3.15
N CYS A 183 -17.68 7.29 -3.92
CA CYS A 183 -17.84 6.49 -5.13
C CYS A 183 -18.42 5.09 -4.82
N GLU A 184 -17.92 4.40 -3.79
CA GLU A 184 -18.38 3.08 -3.37
C GLU A 184 -19.85 3.06 -2.94
N THR A 185 -20.30 4.13 -2.27
CA THR A 185 -21.66 4.28 -1.74
C THR A 185 -22.61 5.03 -2.68
N CYS A 186 -22.10 5.49 -3.83
CA CYS A 186 -22.87 6.30 -4.77
C CYS A 186 -24.00 5.49 -5.40
N MET A 187 -25.20 6.08 -5.48
CA MET A 187 -26.33 5.47 -6.19
C MET A 187 -26.11 5.29 -7.70
N PHE A 188 -25.11 5.98 -8.26
CA PHE A 188 -24.74 5.93 -9.67
C PHE A 188 -23.54 5.04 -9.96
N ARG A 189 -23.02 4.30 -8.97
CA ARG A 189 -21.79 3.50 -9.09
C ARG A 189 -21.81 2.57 -10.30
N ASP A 190 -22.92 1.89 -10.55
CA ASP A 190 -23.03 0.92 -11.65
C ASP A 190 -23.33 1.59 -13.01
N TYR A 191 -23.47 2.92 -13.05
CA TYR A 191 -23.80 3.72 -14.22
C TYR A 191 -22.70 4.72 -14.61
N CYS A 192 -21.68 4.91 -13.77
CA CYS A 192 -20.51 5.71 -14.12
C CYS A 192 -19.53 4.88 -14.96
N TYR A 193 -18.90 5.51 -15.96
CA TYR A 193 -17.95 4.86 -16.85
C TYR A 193 -16.53 5.33 -16.52
N GLY A 194 -15.81 4.56 -15.69
CA GLY A 194 -14.36 4.62 -15.45
C GLY A 194 -13.69 5.98 -15.74
N GLY A 195 -14.13 7.03 -15.04
CA GLY A 195 -13.66 8.41 -15.22
C GLY A 195 -14.74 9.45 -15.56
N ILE A 196 -15.91 9.05 -16.04
CA ILE A 196 -17.04 9.96 -16.29
C ILE A 196 -18.04 9.87 -15.15
N CYS A 197 -17.90 10.77 -14.18
CA CYS A 197 -18.85 10.92 -13.09
C CYS A 197 -20.14 11.57 -13.60
N ILE A 198 -21.28 10.92 -13.36
CA ILE A 198 -22.62 11.43 -13.72
C ILE A 198 -23.35 12.10 -12.55
N ALA A 199 -22.79 12.01 -11.35
CA ALA A 199 -23.37 12.65 -10.17
C ALA A 199 -23.27 14.18 -10.29
N ASN A 200 -24.28 14.89 -9.77
CA ASN A 200 -24.27 16.34 -9.85
C ASN A 200 -23.11 16.92 -8.99
N LYS A 201 -22.53 18.04 -9.44
CA LYS A 201 -21.36 18.63 -8.80
C LYS A 201 -21.65 19.15 -7.38
N GLU A 202 -22.79 19.80 -7.18
CA GLU A 202 -23.17 20.39 -5.88
C GLU A 202 -23.32 19.34 -4.78
N TYR A 203 -23.91 18.19 -5.11
CA TYR A 203 -24.04 17.02 -4.26
C TYR A 203 -22.66 16.45 -3.91
N LEU A 204 -21.80 16.24 -4.91
CA LEU A 204 -20.45 15.73 -4.67
C LEU A 204 -19.63 16.66 -3.78
N ASP A 205 -19.67 17.97 -4.04
CA ASP A 205 -18.92 18.95 -3.25
C ASP A 205 -19.47 19.03 -1.82
N GLY A 206 -20.80 18.93 -1.64
CA GLY A 206 -21.44 18.84 -0.34
C GLY A 206 -21.04 17.59 0.45
N MET A 207 -21.08 16.42 -0.20
CA MET A 207 -20.69 15.13 0.39
C MET A 207 -19.20 15.13 0.78
N ARG A 208 -18.32 15.56 -0.13
CA ARG A 208 -16.88 15.68 0.10
C ARG A 208 -16.59 16.53 1.32
N LYS A 209 -17.22 17.70 1.42
CA LYS A 209 -17.05 18.60 2.55
C LYS A 209 -17.52 17.96 3.85
N SER A 210 -18.75 17.44 3.86
CA SER A 210 -19.34 16.85 5.07
C SER A 210 -18.53 15.66 5.59
N MET A 211 -18.11 14.76 4.71
CA MET A 211 -17.31 13.59 5.10
C MET A 211 -15.89 13.98 5.52
N PHE A 212 -15.25 14.90 4.81
CA PHE A 212 -13.94 15.42 5.18
C PHE A 212 -13.96 16.04 6.58
N ASP A 213 -14.95 16.89 6.87
CA ASP A 213 -15.09 17.55 8.17
C ASP A 213 -15.39 16.52 9.28
N ALA A 214 -16.21 15.49 9.00
CA ALA A 214 -16.48 14.41 9.95
C ALA A 214 -15.23 13.60 10.28
N VAL A 215 -14.43 13.21 9.29
CA VAL A 215 -13.19 12.45 9.49
C VAL A 215 -12.15 13.29 10.23
N LYS A 216 -12.03 14.58 9.87
CA LYS A 216 -11.07 15.49 10.51
C LYS A 216 -11.46 15.84 11.94
N GLY A 217 -12.75 15.99 12.24
CA GLY A 217 -13.28 16.29 13.57
C GLY A 217 -13.35 15.08 14.51
N SER A 218 -13.11 13.86 14.00
CA SER A 218 -13.10 12.61 14.77
C SER A 218 -11.70 12.24 15.31
N LYS A 219 -10.69 13.10 15.08
CA LYS A 219 -9.32 12.95 15.60
C LYS A 219 -9.15 13.65 16.95
#